data_AF-A0A1Y3SAS4-F1
#
_entry.id   AF-A0A1Y3SAS4-F1
#
_cell.length_a   1.000
_cell.length_b   1.000
_cell.length_c   1.000
_cell.angle_alpha   90.00
_cell.angle_beta   90.00
_cell.angle_gamma   90.00
#
_symmetry.space_group_name_H-M   'P 1'
#
loop_
_entity.id
_entity.type
_entity.pdbx_description
1 polymer ?
#
loop_
_entity_poly.entity_id
_entity_poly.type
_entity_poly.pdbx_seq_one_letter_code
_entity_poly.pdbx_strand_id
1 'polypeptide(L)'
;MHRVAVLCRSPDTRIWLCRQLGAYLARMGYFPCLEAPEDLEGFYYTMRASPPDGVVLSMDGVAGLNAAEHLRRLCPNCALIWGSDLDFSLQAYRLRADYFVQGEWTEETLSEGLCRWIERSKQQEKGRFEE
;
A
#
# COMPACT_ATOMS: atom_id res chain seq x y z
N MET A 1 2.28 15.55 -6.29
CA MET A 1 1.19 15.16 -5.37
C MET A 1 1.32 13.66 -5.18
N HIS A 2 1.48 13.20 -3.94
CA HIS A 2 1.66 11.77 -3.65
C HIS A 2 0.37 11.00 -3.92
N ARG A 3 0.45 9.80 -4.50
CA ARG A 3 -0.66 8.92 -4.85
C ARG A 3 -0.59 7.63 -4.05
N VAL A 4 -1.73 7.21 -3.48
CA VAL A 4 -1.84 5.96 -2.72
C VAL A 4 -3.01 5.15 -3.25
N ALA A 5 -2.73 3.91 -3.64
CA ALA A 5 -3.77 3.00 -4.07
C ALA A 5 -4.15 2.01 -2.95
N VAL A 6 -5.45 1.78 -2.77
CA VAL A 6 -5.99 0.76 -1.88
C VAL A 6 -6.54 -0.37 -2.74
N LEU A 7 -5.83 -1.49 -2.78
CA LEU A 7 -6.22 -2.69 -3.52
C LEU A 7 -6.90 -3.65 -2.57
N CYS A 8 -8.22 -3.77 -2.69
CA CYS A 8 -9.01 -4.66 -1.86
C CYS A 8 -10.22 -5.17 -2.64
N ARG A 9 -10.54 -6.47 -2.49
CA ARG A 9 -11.72 -7.08 -3.13
C ARG A 9 -13.01 -6.83 -2.36
N SER A 10 -12.93 -6.73 -1.04
CA SER A 10 -14.09 -6.47 -0.19
C SER A 10 -14.45 -4.97 -0.25
N PRO A 11 -15.67 -4.61 -0.71
CA PRO A 11 -16.10 -3.21 -0.74
C PRO A 11 -16.09 -2.56 0.65
N ASP A 12 -16.54 -3.29 1.69
CA ASP A 12 -16.62 -2.78 3.05
C ASP A 12 -15.22 -2.51 3.63
N THR A 13 -14.31 -3.47 3.45
CA THR A 13 -12.91 -3.32 3.88
C THR A 13 -12.22 -2.19 3.12
N ARG A 14 -12.49 -2.04 1.81
CA ARG A 14 -11.96 -0.94 0.99
C ARG A 14 -12.42 0.42 1.51
N ILE A 15 -13.72 0.58 1.78
CA ILE A 15 -14.29 1.83 2.32
C ILE A 15 -13.68 2.14 3.69
N TRP A 16 -13.59 1.14 4.57
CA TRP A 16 -13.00 1.29 5.89
C TRP A 16 -11.52 1.71 5.79
N LEU A 17 -10.72 1.03 4.98
CA LEU A 17 -9.30 1.35 4.77
C LEU A 17 -9.12 2.77 4.23
N CYS A 18 -9.87 3.16 3.18
CA CYS A 18 -9.78 4.50 2.62
C CYS A 18 -10.12 5.58 3.65
N ARG A 19 -11.16 5.35 4.47
CA ARG A 19 -11.55 6.29 5.52
C ARG A 19 -10.49 6.43 6.59
N GLN A 20 -9.99 5.31 7.11
CA GLN A 20 -9.00 5.30 8.19
C GLN A 20 -7.67 5.89 7.73
N LEU A 21 -7.22 5.50 6.53
CA LEU A 21 -6.01 6.02 5.92
C LEU A 21 -6.12 7.52 5.66
N GLY A 22 -7.23 7.99 5.08
CA GLY A 22 -7.46 9.42 4.85
C GLY A 22 -7.47 10.22 6.15
N ALA A 23 -8.17 9.73 7.18
CA ALA A 23 -8.24 10.39 8.49
C ALA A 23 -6.88 10.44 9.19
N TYR A 24 -6.14 9.33 9.19
CA TYR A 24 -4.82 9.24 9.80
C TYR A 24 -3.81 10.17 9.11
N LEU A 25 -3.72 10.11 7.78
CA LEU A 25 -2.78 10.95 7.03
C LEU A 25 -3.10 12.45 7.17
N ALA A 26 -4.39 12.82 7.15
CA ALA A 26 -4.80 14.21 7.37
C ALA A 26 -4.38 14.72 8.76
N ARG A 27 -4.50 13.90 9.81
CA ARG A 27 -4.01 14.24 11.16
C ARG A 27 -2.50 14.45 11.20
N MET A 28 -1.76 13.74 10.36
CA MET A 28 -0.30 13.87 10.21
C MET A 28 0.10 14.99 9.24
N GLY A 29 -0.87 15.75 8.68
CA GLY A 29 -0.61 16.82 7.72
C GLY A 29 -0.24 16.34 6.31
N TYR A 30 -0.52 15.07 5.98
CA TYR A 30 -0.22 14.46 4.70
C TYR A 30 -1.51 14.24 3.89
N PHE A 31 -1.55 14.73 2.66
CA PHE A 31 -2.77 14.74 1.83
C PHE A 31 -2.54 14.12 0.45
N PRO A 32 -2.31 12.80 0.36
CA PRO A 32 -2.14 12.14 -0.94
C PRO A 32 -3.49 12.00 -1.66
N CYS A 33 -3.43 11.83 -2.98
CA CYS A 33 -4.55 11.38 -3.77
C CYS A 33 -4.81 9.90 -3.47
N LEU A 34 -5.97 9.57 -2.91
CA LEU A 34 -6.36 8.20 -2.61
C LEU A 34 -7.12 7.61 -3.79
N GLU A 35 -6.65 6.45 -4.25
CA GLU A 35 -7.23 5.69 -5.35
C GLU A 35 -7.71 4.34 -4.84
N ALA A 36 -8.95 3.98 -5.16
CA ALA A 36 -9.55 2.72 -4.71
C ALA A 36 -10.16 1.99 -5.93
N PRO A 37 -9.33 1.50 -6.86
CA PRO A 37 -9.80 0.97 -8.13
C PRO A 37 -10.66 -0.29 -7.95
N GLU A 38 -11.75 -0.37 -8.71
CA GLU A 38 -12.58 -1.59 -8.81
C GLU A 38 -12.06 -2.52 -9.89
N ASP A 39 -11.63 -1.95 -11.02
CA ASP A 39 -10.96 -2.66 -12.10
C ASP A 39 -9.44 -2.71 -11.84
N LEU A 40 -9.00 -3.83 -11.27
CA LEU A 40 -7.59 -4.08 -10.99
C LEU A 40 -6.75 -4.23 -12.27
N GLU A 41 -7.29 -4.80 -13.35
CA GLU A 41 -6.52 -5.00 -14.59
C GLU A 41 -6.25 -3.67 -15.28
N GLY A 42 -7.28 -2.84 -15.43
CA GLY A 42 -7.13 -1.48 -15.93
C GLY A 42 -6.20 -0.65 -15.04
N PHE A 43 -6.29 -0.80 -13.72
CA PHE A 43 -5.37 -0.16 -12.80
C PHE A 43 -3.91 -0.59 -13.04
N TYR A 44 -3.61 -1.90 -13.09
CA TYR A 44 -2.26 -2.40 -13.38
C TYR A 44 -1.72 -1.93 -14.73
N TYR A 45 -2.58 -1.80 -15.74
CA TYR A 45 -2.20 -1.23 -17.03
C TYR A 45 -1.74 0.24 -16.88
N THR A 46 -2.51 1.06 -16.17
CA THR A 46 -2.16 2.48 -15.95
C THR A 46 -0.94 2.68 -15.04
N MET A 47 -0.75 1.79 -14.05
CA MET A 47 0.41 1.81 -13.16
C MET A 47 1.74 1.73 -13.90
N ARG A 48 1.80 1.06 -15.06
CA ARG A 48 3.04 0.96 -15.86
C ARG A 48 3.55 2.32 -16.32
N ALA A 49 2.63 3.23 -16.66
CA ALA A 49 2.99 4.58 -17.10
C ALA A 49 3.10 5.56 -15.92
N SER A 50 2.28 5.37 -14.89
CA SER A 50 2.26 6.24 -13.72
C SER A 50 2.03 5.43 -12.44
N PRO A 51 3.11 4.87 -11.85
CA PRO A 51 2.99 4.10 -10.62
C PRO A 51 2.60 5.02 -9.45
N PRO A 52 1.76 4.54 -8.51
CA PRO A 52 1.51 5.25 -7.27
C PRO A 52 2.77 5.23 -6.38
N ASP A 53 2.83 6.16 -5.43
CA ASP A 53 3.92 6.26 -4.45
C ASP A 53 3.80 5.17 -3.36
N GLY A 54 2.57 4.74 -3.06
CA GLY A 54 2.30 3.66 -2.13
C GLY A 54 1.06 2.84 -2.50
N VAL A 55 1.06 1.58 -2.05
CA VAL A 55 -0.07 0.66 -2.17
C VAL A 55 -0.38 0.04 -0.82
N VAL A 56 -1.66 0.09 -0.44
CA VAL A 56 -2.23 -0.72 0.63
C VAL A 56 -2.96 -1.90 -0.01
N LEU A 57 -2.41 -3.10 0.16
CA LEU A 57 -2.95 -4.33 -0.38
C LEU A 57 -3.66 -5.11 0.72
N SER A 58 -4.96 -5.37 0.54
CA SER A 58 -5.79 -6.16 1.44
C SER A 58 -6.57 -7.19 0.63
N MET A 59 -5.93 -8.32 0.38
CA MET A 59 -6.48 -9.42 -0.42
C MET A 59 -6.08 -10.75 0.19
N ASP A 60 -7.05 -11.64 0.35
CA ASP A 60 -6.84 -12.90 1.06
C ASP A 60 -6.14 -13.97 0.20
N GLY A 61 -5.43 -14.84 0.91
CA GLY A 61 -4.78 -16.02 0.39
C GLY A 61 -3.86 -15.76 -0.79
N VAL A 62 -3.88 -16.71 -1.73
CA VAL A 62 -3.00 -16.68 -2.92
C VAL A 62 -3.29 -15.48 -3.83
N ALA A 63 -4.50 -14.93 -3.80
CA ALA A 63 -4.82 -13.74 -4.58
C ALA A 63 -4.03 -12.52 -4.10
N GLY A 64 -3.86 -12.36 -2.78
CA GLY A 64 -3.01 -11.33 -2.19
C GLY A 64 -1.54 -11.53 -2.52
N LEU A 65 -1.02 -12.75 -2.40
CA LEU A 65 0.36 -13.06 -2.78
C LEU A 65 0.62 -12.71 -4.26
N ASN A 66 -0.25 -13.16 -5.17
CA ASN A 66 -0.11 -12.88 -6.60
C ASN A 66 -0.14 -11.37 -6.89
N ALA A 67 -1.00 -10.61 -6.22
CA ALA A 67 -1.06 -9.16 -6.35
C ALA A 67 0.23 -8.50 -5.85
N ALA A 68 0.75 -8.92 -4.69
CA ALA A 68 2.01 -8.39 -4.14
C ALA A 68 3.20 -8.67 -5.06
N GLU A 69 3.31 -9.88 -5.60
CA GLU A 69 4.37 -10.25 -6.56
C GLU A 69 4.24 -9.43 -7.85
N HIS A 70 3.02 -9.27 -8.37
CA HIS A 70 2.77 -8.48 -9.57
C HIS A 70 3.13 -7.01 -9.38
N LEU A 71 2.69 -6.41 -8.26
CA LEU A 71 3.03 -5.04 -7.88
C LEU A 71 4.53 -4.84 -7.81
N ARG A 72 5.27 -5.71 -7.12
CA ARG A 72 6.72 -5.54 -6.99
C ARG A 72 7.44 -5.69 -8.33
N ARG A 73 6.93 -6.52 -9.25
CA ARG A 73 7.46 -6.63 -10.61
C ARG A 73 7.20 -5.36 -11.44
N LEU A 74 6.01 -4.77 -11.33
CA LEU A 74 5.64 -3.58 -12.09
C LEU A 74 6.29 -2.30 -11.57
N CYS A 75 6.32 -2.12 -10.25
CA CYS A 75 6.85 -0.94 -9.59
C CYS A 75 7.75 -1.34 -8.42
N PRO A 76 9.03 -1.71 -8.71
CA PRO A 76 9.96 -2.23 -7.71
C PRO A 76 10.19 -1.33 -6.50
N ASN A 77 10.02 -0.01 -6.68
CA ASN A 77 10.30 0.99 -5.65
C ASN A 77 9.06 1.53 -4.93
N CYS A 78 7.86 1.14 -5.38
CA CYS A 78 6.59 1.56 -4.75
C CYS A 78 6.52 1.04 -3.31
N ALA A 79 6.02 1.85 -2.39
CA ALA A 79 5.79 1.41 -1.02
C ALA A 79 4.65 0.40 -0.97
N LEU A 80 4.78 -0.65 -0.17
CA LEU A 80 3.80 -1.73 -0.06
C LEU A 80 3.49 -2.03 1.40
N ILE A 81 2.28 -1.71 1.82
CA ILE A 81 1.69 -2.18 3.07
C ILE A 81 0.73 -3.31 2.70
N TRP A 82 0.96 -4.50 3.24
CA TRP A 82 0.23 -5.71 2.82
C TRP A 82 -0.43 -6.41 4.01
N GLY A 83 -1.75 -6.54 3.97
CA GLY A 83 -2.54 -7.35 4.88
C GLY A 83 -3.07 -8.62 4.22
N SER A 84 -3.02 -9.74 4.93
CA SER A 84 -3.59 -11.03 4.50
C SER A 84 -4.09 -11.85 5.68
N ASP A 85 -5.14 -12.63 5.46
CA ASP A 85 -5.63 -13.68 6.36
C ASP A 85 -4.59 -14.78 6.70
N LEU A 86 -3.68 -15.09 5.78
CA LEU A 86 -2.61 -16.09 5.95
C LEU A 86 -1.26 -15.45 6.29
N ASP A 87 -0.36 -16.24 6.89
CA ASP A 87 1.02 -15.82 7.14
C ASP A 87 1.86 -15.88 5.85
N PHE A 88 2.10 -14.70 5.28
CA PHE A 88 3.02 -14.47 4.17
C PHE A 88 4.25 -13.66 4.59
N SER A 89 4.62 -13.64 5.88
CA SER A 89 5.70 -12.79 6.39
C SER A 89 7.03 -13.03 5.67
N LEU A 90 7.36 -14.27 5.33
CA LEU A 90 8.57 -14.59 4.57
C LEU A 90 8.53 -14.03 3.14
N GLN A 91 7.38 -14.14 2.47
CA GLN A 91 7.16 -13.62 1.13
C GLN A 91 7.16 -12.09 1.15
N ALA A 92 6.50 -11.47 2.12
CA ALA A 92 6.52 -10.03 2.34
C ALA A 92 7.95 -9.51 2.54
N TYR A 93 8.76 -10.22 3.33
CA TYR A 93 10.18 -9.90 3.49
C TYR A 93 10.96 -9.99 2.16
N ARG A 94 10.79 -11.10 1.40
CA ARG A 94 11.44 -11.27 0.08
C ARG A 94 11.02 -10.21 -0.93
N LEU A 95 9.76 -9.82 -0.90
CA LEU A 95 9.18 -8.76 -1.72
C LEU A 95 9.47 -7.36 -1.18
N ARG A 96 10.21 -7.23 -0.06
CA ARG A 96 10.52 -5.95 0.59
C ARG A 96 9.27 -5.10 0.82
N ALA A 97 8.18 -5.73 1.28
CA ALA A 97 7.02 -4.99 1.79
C ALA A 97 7.47 -4.10 2.96
N ASP A 98 6.96 -2.89 3.01
CA ASP A 98 7.27 -1.91 4.05
C ASP A 98 6.63 -2.29 5.39
N TYR A 99 5.47 -2.93 5.30
CA TYR A 99 4.76 -3.46 6.45
C TYR A 99 3.89 -4.65 6.04
N PHE A 100 3.80 -5.66 6.90
CA PHE A 100 2.95 -6.82 6.70
C PHE A 100 2.06 -7.04 7.93
N VAL A 101 0.78 -7.26 7.69
CA VAL A 101 -0.22 -7.58 8.71
C VAL A 101 -0.79 -8.96 8.42
N GLN A 102 -0.67 -9.86 9.38
CA GLN A 102 -1.39 -11.12 9.36
C GLN A 102 -2.73 -10.95 10.09
N GLY A 103 -3.82 -11.33 9.45
CA GLY A 103 -5.18 -11.24 9.98
C GLY A 103 -5.91 -9.96 9.56
N GLU A 104 -6.92 -9.60 10.35
CA GLU A 104 -7.75 -8.42 10.08
C GLU A 104 -7.01 -7.12 10.34
N TRP A 105 -7.39 -6.07 9.59
CA TRP A 105 -6.88 -4.74 9.83
C TRP A 105 -7.48 -4.14 11.10
N THR A 106 -6.61 -3.50 11.89
CA THR A 106 -7.00 -2.65 13.00
C THR A 106 -6.51 -1.22 12.74
N GLU A 107 -7.01 -0.24 13.49
CA GLU A 107 -6.52 1.14 13.37
C GLU A 107 -5.03 1.22 13.72
N GLU A 108 -4.57 0.44 14.70
CA GLU A 108 -3.18 0.40 15.15
C GLU A 108 -2.26 -0.16 14.07
N THR A 109 -2.60 -1.32 13.51
CA THR A 109 -1.79 -1.97 12.46
C THR A 109 -1.72 -1.11 11.20
N LEU A 110 -2.85 -0.51 10.79
CA LEU A 110 -2.86 0.43 9.67
C LEU A 110 -1.99 1.67 9.97
N SER A 111 -2.12 2.24 11.17
CA SER A 111 -1.34 3.42 11.58
C SER A 111 0.16 3.13 11.60
N GLU A 112 0.58 1.96 12.09
CA GLU A 112 1.99 1.56 12.09
C GLU A 112 2.53 1.43 10.66
N GLY A 113 1.77 0.78 9.78
CA GLY A 113 2.13 0.69 8.36
C GLY A 113 2.28 2.06 7.70
N LEU A 114 1.35 2.97 7.97
CA LEU A 114 1.38 4.34 7.43
C LEU A 114 2.54 5.17 7.99
N CYS A 115 2.88 5.03 9.28
CA CYS A 115 4.07 5.64 9.87
C CYS A 115 5.34 5.27 9.10
N ARG A 116 5.55 3.96 8.88
CA ARG A 116 6.73 3.45 8.16
C ARG A 116 6.79 3.98 6.73
N TRP A 117 5.64 4.07 6.06
CA TRP A 117 5.56 4.66 4.74
C TRP A 117 5.92 6.15 4.72
N ILE A 118 5.37 6.96 5.64
CA ILE A 118 5.69 8.39 5.75
C ILE A 118 7.19 8.59 6.00
N GLU A 119 7.79 7.79 6.88
CA GLU A 119 9.23 7.83 7.17
C GLU A 119 10.06 7.52 5.92
N ARG A 120 9.68 6.48 5.17
CA ARG A 120 10.31 6.14 3.89
C ARG A 120 10.19 7.27 2.88
N SER A 121 9.00 7.85 2.71
CA SER A 121 8.78 8.96 1.77
C SER A 121 9.68 10.16 2.09
N LYS A 122 9.84 10.50 3.39
CA LYS A 122 10.76 11.55 3.83
C LYS A 122 12.22 11.23 3.54
N GLN A 123 12.64 9.97 3.67
CA GLN A 123 14.01 9.54 3.35
C GLN A 123 14.29 9.61 1.84
N GLN A 124 13.34 9.19 1.00
CA GLN A 124 13.47 9.28 -0.45
C GLN A 124 13.52 10.73 -0.95
N GLU A 125 12.74 11.63 -0.34
CA GLU A 125 12.80 13.06 -0.65
C GLU A 125 14.18 13.65 -0.31
N LYS A 126 14.76 13.31 0.86
CA LYS A 126 16.10 13.80 1.25
C LYS A 126 17.21 13.34 0.31
N GLY A 127 17.22 12.06 -0.07
CA GLY A 127 18.23 11.53 -0.99
C GLY A 127 18.20 12.18 -2.39
N ARG A 128 17.05 12.75 -2.79
CA ARG A 128 16.89 13.44 -4.09
C ARG A 128 17.47 14.86 -4.13
N PHE A 129 17.73 15.47 -2.97
CA PHE A 129 18.36 16.80 -2.88
C PHE A 129 19.87 16.72 -2.63
N GLU A 130 20.40 15.52 -2.40
CA GLU A 130 21.83 15.26 -2.15
C GLU A 130 22.56 14.69 -3.39
N GLU A 131 21.84 14.48 -4.50
CA GLU A 131 22.36 14.15 -5.85
C GLU A 131 22.25 15.37 -6.78
#